data_AF-A0A7C5Y501-F1
#
_entry.id   AF-A0A7C5Y501-F1
#
_cell.length_a   1.000
_cell.length_b   1.000
_cell.length_c   1.000
_cell.angle_alpha   90.00
_cell.angle_beta   90.00
_cell.angle_gamma   90.00
#
_symmetry.space_group_name_H-M   'P 1'
#
loop_
_entity.id
_entity.type
_entity.pdbx_description
1 polymer ?
#
loop_
_entity_poly.entity_id
_entity_poly.type
_entity_poly.pdbx_seq_one_letter_code
_entity_poly.pdbx_strand_id
1 'polypeptide(L)' 'MSEAKTVKEKLLEFLRQQSKPLMPKEIAKLTGLNYNTVRARLHDLRKEGLAERVEEGWIAKK' A
#
# COMPACT_ATOMS: atom_id res chain seq x y z
N MET A 1 -6.94 -10.30 22.24
CA MET A 1 -7.99 -10.17 21.22
C MET A 1 -7.31 -9.80 19.93
N SER A 2 -7.45 -10.60 18.87
CA SER A 2 -6.75 -10.38 17.61
C SER A 2 -7.37 -9.20 16.89
N GLU A 3 -6.78 -8.01 17.01
CA GLU A 3 -7.21 -6.84 16.24
C GLU A 3 -7.13 -7.18 14.75
N ALA A 4 -8.28 -7.17 14.09
CA ALA A 4 -8.32 -7.36 12.65
C ALA A 4 -7.61 -6.16 11.99
N LYS A 5 -6.42 -6.40 11.44
CA LYS A 5 -5.66 -5.38 10.71
C LYS A 5 -6.55 -4.70 9.68
N THR A 6 -6.58 -3.37 9.73
CA THR A 6 -7.31 -2.54 8.79
C THR A 6 -6.77 -2.73 7.37
N VAL A 7 -7.57 -2.35 6.37
CA VAL A 7 -7.11 -2.39 4.96
C VAL A 7 -5.84 -1.57 4.75
N LYS A 8 -5.69 -0.46 5.48
CA LYS A 8 -4.50 0.41 5.42
C LYS A 8 -3.25 -0.31 5.93
N GLU A 9 -3.35 -0.98 7.08
CA GLU A 9 -2.23 -1.73 7.67
C GLU A 9 -1.83 -2.93 6.80
N LYS A 10 -2.81 -3.67 6.28
CA LYS A 10 -2.56 -4.77 5.34
C LYS A 10 -1.83 -4.28 4.08
N LEU A 11 -2.20 -3.11 3.57
CA LEU A 11 -1.55 -2.51 2.41
C LEU A 11 -0.11 -2.08 2.71
N LEU A 12 0.13 -1.49 3.87
CA LEU A 12 1.47 -1.10 4.30
C LEU A 12 2.38 -2.32 4.49
N GLU A 13 1.88 -3.36 5.15
CA GLU A 13 2.61 -4.63 5.32
C GLU A 13 2.92 -5.28 3.98
N PHE A 14 1.95 -5.31 3.07
CA PHE A 14 2.14 -5.80 1.72
C PHE A 14 3.28 -5.05 1.02
N LEU A 15 3.27 -3.71 1.05
CA LEU A 15 4.33 -2.88 0.46
C LEU A 15 5.70 -3.12 1.11
N ARG A 16 5.77 -3.33 2.43
CA ARG A 16 7.02 -3.65 3.14
C ARG A 16 7.63 -5.00 2.74
N GLN A 17 6.79 -5.94 2.30
CA GLN A 17 7.24 -7.25 1.79
C GLN A 17 7.72 -7.18 0.34
N GLN A 18 7.45 -6.09 -0.38
CA GLN A 18 7.89 -5.93 -1.76
C GLN A 18 9.29 -5.34 -1.82
N SER A 19 10.14 -5.94 -2.64
CA SER A 19 11.50 -5.47 -2.93
C SER A 19 11.55 -4.49 -4.10
N LYS A 20 10.42 -4.23 -4.78
CA LYS A 20 10.31 -3.27 -5.89
C LYS A 20 9.09 -2.35 -5.73
N PRO A 21 9.13 -1.13 -6.32
CA PRO A 21 7.96 -0.29 -6.43
C PRO A 21 6.84 -1.00 -7.21
N LEU A 22 5.59 -0.83 -6.79
CA LEU A 22 4.43 -1.37 -7.50
C LEU A 22 3.43 -0.29 -7.89
N MET A 23 2.83 -0.43 -9.07
CA MET A 23 1.76 0.44 -9.53
C MET A 23 0.45 0.13 -8.81
N PRO A 24 -0.45 1.11 -8.58
CA PRO A 24 -1.72 0.87 -7.90
C PRO A 24 -2.58 -0.24 -8.54
N LYS A 25 -2.49 -0.42 -9.86
CA LYS A 25 -3.16 -1.52 -10.57
C LYS A 25 -2.60 -2.89 -10.20
N GLU A 26 -1.27 -3.00 -10.08
CA GLU A 26 -0.60 -4.24 -9.68
C GLU A 26 -0.89 -4.55 -8.23
N ILE A 27 -0.83 -3.55 -7.35
CA ILE A 27 -1.16 -3.68 -5.94
C ILE A 27 -2.60 -4.18 -5.76
N ALA A 28 -3.57 -3.59 -6.49
CA ALA A 28 -4.96 -4.03 -6.47
C ALA A 28 -5.10 -5.51 -6.91
N LYS A 29 -4.42 -5.91 -7.98
CA LYS A 29 -4.44 -7.29 -8.48
C LYS A 29 -3.84 -8.27 -7.48
N LEU A 30 -2.71 -7.92 -6.86
CA LEU A 30 -1.98 -8.79 -5.93
C LEU A 30 -2.63 -8.89 -4.55
N THR A 31 -3.24 -7.81 -4.08
CA THR A 31 -3.90 -7.77 -2.76
C THR A 31 -5.38 -8.16 -2.82
N GLY A 32 -5.97 -8.24 -4.02
CA GLY A 32 -7.41 -8.41 -4.21
C GLY A 32 -8.25 -7.20 -3.77
N LEU A 33 -7.60 -6.08 -3.41
CA LEU A 33 -8.29 -4.86 -3.01
C LEU A 33 -8.81 -4.10 -4.21
N ASN A 34 -9.91 -3.38 -4.01
CA ASN A 34 -10.42 -2.46 -5.03
C ASN A 34 -9.38 -1.38 -5.36
N TYR A 35 -9.18 -1.11 -6.64
CA TYR A 35 -8.23 -0.11 -7.14
C TYR A 35 -8.39 1.27 -6.51
N ASN A 36 -9.64 1.74 -6.33
CA ASN A 36 -9.92 3.04 -5.71
C ASN A 36 -9.55 3.04 -4.23
N THR A 37 -9.81 1.94 -3.53
CA THR A 37 -9.39 1.75 -2.13
C THR A 37 -7.87 1.78 -2.02
N VAL A 38 -7.16 1.08 -2.91
CA VAL A 38 -5.69 1.11 -2.97
C VAL A 38 -5.19 2.55 -3.13
N ARG A 39 -5.71 3.30 -4.12
CA ARG A 39 -5.30 4.71 -4.32
C ARG A 39 -5.55 5.59 -3.11
N ALA A 40 -6.73 5.48 -2.49
CA ALA A 40 -7.06 6.24 -1.28
C ALA A 40 -6.09 5.92 -0.14
N ARG A 41 -5.87 4.63 0.15
CA ARG A 41 -4.98 4.19 1.25
C ARG A 41 -3.52 4.49 1.00
N LEU A 42 -3.03 4.42 -0.25
CA LEU A 42 -1.67 4.84 -0.59
C LEU A 42 -1.47 6.33 -0.32
N HIS A 43 -2.47 7.15 -0.62
CA HIS A 43 -2.43 8.58 -0.33
C HIS A 43 -2.48 8.87 1.18
N ASP A 44 -3.30 8.15 1.94
CA ASP A 44 -3.32 8.23 3.42
C ASP A 44 -1.93 7.87 3.98
N LEU A 45 -1.36 6.74 3.57
CA LEU A 45 -0.02 6.30 3.97
C LEU A 45 1.08 7.30 3.58
N ARG A 46 0.95 7.98 2.44
CA ARG A 46 1.87 9.04 2.03
C ARG A 46 1.81 10.24 2.98
N LYS A 47 0.61 10.68 3.34
CA LYS A 47 0.41 11.80 4.27
C LYS A 47 0.98 11.48 5.65
N GLU A 48 0.87 10.22 6.06
CA GLU A 48 1.43 9.71 7.31
C GLU A 48 2.95 9.44 7.24
N GLY A 49 3.58 9.61 6.07
CA GLY A 49 5.02 9.37 5.89
C GLY A 49 5.43 7.90 5.84
N LEU A 50 4.47 6.98 5.75
CA LEU A 50 4.66 5.53 5.78
C LEU A 50 4.85 4.91 4.39
N ALA A 51 4.48 5.63 3.33
CA ALA A 51 4.69 5.22 1.95
C ALA A 51 5.11 6.41 1.08
N GLU A 52 5.74 6.11 -0.05
CA GLU A 52 6.21 7.10 -1.00
C GLU A 52 5.88 6.69 -2.43
N ARG A 53 5.55 7.70 -3.25
CA ARG A 53 5.36 7.54 -4.68
C ARG A 53 6.67 7.84 -5.38
N VAL A 54 7.21 6.85 -6.08
CA VAL A 54 8.32 6.98 -7.02
C VAL A 54 7.79 6.87 -8.46
N GLU A 55 8.66 7.06 -9.44
CA GLU A 55 8.29 7.00 -10.86
C GLU A 55 7.65 5.65 -11.21
N GLU A 56 8.29 4.57 -10.77
CA GLU A 56 7.94 3.18 -11.08
C GLU A 56 6.77 2.63 -10.24
N GLY A 57 6.31 3.36 -9.21
CA GLY A 57 5.31 2.80 -8.32
C GLY A 57 5.24 3.42 -6.93
N TRP A 58 4.74 2.62 -6.00
CA TRP A 58 4.67 2.92 -4.58
C TRP A 58 5.58 1.99 -3.80
N ILE A 59 6.28 2.55 -2.82
CA ILE A 59 7.14 1.84 -1.87
C ILE A 59 6.71 2.18 -0.44
N ALA A 60 6.97 1.28 0.50
CA ALA A 60 6.89 1.60 1.92
C ALA A 60 8.12 2.40 2.34
N LYS A 61 7.93 3.44 3.17
CA LYS A 61 9.05 4.07 3.88
C LYS A 61 9.45 3.20 5.08
N LYS A 62 10.76 3.10 5.30
CA LYS A 62 11.34 2.44 6.48
C LYS A 62 11.10 3.29 7.72
#